data_AF-A0A7H0H141-F1
#
_entry.id   AF-A0A7H0H141-F1
#
_cell.length_a   1.000
_cell.length_b   1.000
_cell.length_c   1.000
_cell.angle_alpha   90.00
_cell.angle_beta   90.00
_cell.angle_gamma   90.00
#
_symmetry.space_group_name_H-M   'P 1'
#
loop_
_entity.id
_entity.type
_entity.pdbx_description
1 polymer ?
#
loop_
_entity_poly.entity_id
_entity_poly.type
_entity_poly.pdbx_seq_one_letter_code
_entity_poly.pdbx_strand_id
1 'polypeptide(L)'
;MACSLFTPIPDELPAAERAARRKRQRHAEWGIAVARLGGTEPCRAIVQELQRYIDGEVSLQQLAGQDELPRPSARVLEATRQREEFSR
;
A
#
# COMPACT_ATOMS: atom_id res chain seq x y z
N MET A 1 9.19 -17.69 8.12
CA MET A 1 9.75 -16.36 7.81
C MET A 1 8.75 -15.62 6.95
N ALA A 2 8.16 -14.53 7.42
CA ALA A 2 7.31 -13.70 6.57
C ALA A 2 8.25 -12.91 5.63
N CYS A 3 8.33 -13.31 4.36
CA CYS A 3 8.92 -12.44 3.33
C CYS A 3 8.03 -11.20 3.26
N SER A 4 8.55 -10.06 3.72
CA SER A 4 7.87 -8.79 3.51
C SER A 4 7.79 -8.54 2.01
N LEU A 5 6.60 -8.14 1.54
CA LEU A 5 6.35 -7.83 0.13
C LEU A 5 6.98 -6.50 -0.29
N PHE A 6 7.45 -5.72 0.68
CA PHE A 6 7.93 -4.36 0.51
C PHE A 6 9.41 -4.24 0.88
N THR A 7 10.05 -3.24 0.30
CA THR A 7 11.43 -2.89 0.62
C THR A 7 11.51 -2.39 2.08
N PRO A 8 12.55 -2.77 2.85
CA PRO A 8 12.75 -2.25 4.20
C PRO A 8 12.86 -0.73 4.21
N ILE A 9 12.23 -0.08 5.20
CA ILE A 9 12.32 1.37 5.39
C ILE A 9 13.72 1.73 5.89
N PRO A 10 14.45 2.64 5.22
CA PRO A 10 15.80 3.03 5.64
C PRO A 10 15.83 3.66 7.04
N ASP A 11 16.78 3.25 7.86
CA ASP A 11 16.95 3.78 9.22
C ASP A 11 17.51 5.20 9.25
N GLU A 12 18.17 5.65 8.18
CA GLU A 12 18.74 6.99 8.02
C GLU A 12 17.69 8.10 7.81
N LEU A 13 16.44 7.73 7.53
CA LEU A 13 15.36 8.70 7.35
C LEU A 13 15.02 9.41 8.67
N PRO A 14 14.58 10.69 8.61
CA PRO A 14 14.07 11.42 9.78
C PRO A 14 12.99 10.61 10.51
N ALA A 15 12.95 10.70 11.84
CA ALA A 15 12.03 9.89 12.65
C ALA A 15 10.55 10.07 12.25
N ALA A 16 10.15 11.30 11.91
CA ALA A 16 8.81 11.60 11.42
C ALA A 16 8.51 10.91 10.07
N GLU A 17 9.47 10.92 9.14
CA GLU A 17 9.33 10.27 7.84
C GLU A 17 9.28 8.75 7.98
N ARG A 18 10.12 8.16 8.84
CA ARG A 18 10.06 6.73 9.16
C ARG A 18 8.70 6.34 9.75
N ALA A 19 8.16 7.15 10.66
CA ALA A 19 6.84 6.89 11.24
C ALA A 19 5.73 6.97 10.17
N ALA A 20 5.80 7.94 9.26
CA ALA A 20 4.88 8.07 8.13
C ALA A 20 4.98 6.86 7.19
N ARG A 21 6.18 6.47 6.75
CA ARG A 21 6.39 5.29 5.90
C ARG A 21 5.91 3.99 6.56
N ARG A 22 6.16 3.81 7.87
CA ARG A 22 5.66 2.65 8.63
C ARG A 22 4.13 2.63 8.69
N LYS A 23 3.47 3.79 8.83
CA LYS A 23 2.00 3.89 8.77
C LYS A 23 1.48 3.47 7.39
N ARG A 24 2.05 4.02 6.32
CA ARG A 24 1.69 3.68 4.93
C ARG A 24 1.93 2.20 4.63
N GLN A 25 3.05 1.64 5.07
CA GLN A 25 3.36 0.22 4.91
C GLN A 25 2.30 -0.67 5.57
N ARG A 26 1.90 -0.37 6.82
CA ARG A 26 0.83 -1.13 7.49
C ARG A 26 -0.49 -1.07 6.74
N HIS A 27 -0.82 0.08 6.15
CA HIS A 27 -2.03 0.21 5.32
C HIS A 27 -1.95 -0.66 4.07
N ALA A 28 -0.82 -0.64 3.36
CA ALA A 28 -0.59 -1.46 2.16
C ALA A 28 -0.61 -2.96 2.48
N GLU A 29 0.03 -3.39 3.57
CA GLU A 29 0.01 -4.78 4.05
C GLU A 29 -1.42 -5.23 4.37
N TRP A 30 -2.22 -4.37 5.01
CA TRP A 30 -3.62 -4.65 5.29
C TRP A 30 -4.46 -4.79 4.01
N GLY A 31 -4.29 -3.88 3.04
CA GLY A 31 -4.96 -3.95 1.74
C GLY A 31 -4.66 -5.23 0.98
N ILE A 32 -3.39 -5.66 0.97
CA ILE A 32 -2.98 -6.94 0.38
C ILE A 32 -3.62 -8.12 1.10
N ALA A 33 -3.63 -8.11 2.44
CA ALA A 33 -4.24 -9.18 3.21
C ALA A 33 -5.74 -9.31 2.91
N VAL A 34 -6.47 -8.19 2.85
CA VAL A 34 -7.90 -8.16 2.49
C VAL A 34 -8.13 -8.70 1.08
N ALA A 35 -7.32 -8.30 0.09
CA ALA A 35 -7.46 -8.81 -1.28
C ALA A 35 -7.20 -10.32 -1.36
N ARG A 36 -6.17 -10.82 -0.68
CA ARG A 36 -5.87 -12.25 -0.61
C ARG A 36 -7.00 -13.05 0.03
N LEU A 37 -7.60 -12.54 1.12
CA LEU A 37 -8.78 -13.14 1.74
C LEU A 37 -9.98 -13.20 0.77
N GLY A 38 -10.10 -12.22 -0.11
CA GLY A 38 -11.10 -12.18 -1.18
C GLY A 38 -10.77 -13.02 -2.42
N GLY A 39 -9.71 -13.83 -2.39
CA GLY A 39 -9.28 -14.68 -3.51
C GLY A 39 -8.48 -13.95 -4.60
N THR A 40 -8.07 -12.71 -4.34
CA THR A 40 -7.30 -11.88 -5.26
C THR A 40 -5.84 -11.87 -4.85
N GLU A 41 -4.96 -12.44 -5.68
CA GLU A 41 -3.52 -12.29 -5.50
C GLU A 41 -3.05 -10.96 -6.14
N PRO A 42 -2.40 -10.06 -5.39
CA PRO A 42 -1.87 -8.83 -5.95
C PRO A 42 -0.75 -9.12 -6.96
N CYS A 43 -0.86 -8.54 -8.15
CA CYS A 43 0.18 -8.65 -9.17
C CYS A 43 1.40 -7.78 -8.83
N ARG A 44 2.53 -8.03 -9.50
CA ARG A 44 3.77 -7.28 -9.27
C ARG A 44 3.60 -5.76 -9.45
N ALA A 45 2.79 -5.34 -10.42
CA ALA A 45 2.54 -3.94 -10.69
C ALA A 45 1.87 -3.22 -9.50
N ILE A 46 0.88 -3.84 -8.85
CA ILE A 46 0.23 -3.21 -7.69
C ILE A 46 1.15 -3.14 -6.47
N VAL A 47 2.03 -4.13 -6.29
CA VAL A 47 3.04 -4.09 -5.21
C VAL A 47 4.04 -2.95 -5.43
N GLN A 48 4.44 -2.69 -6.69
CA GLN A 48 5.31 -1.55 -7.03
C GLN A 48 4.64 -0.21 -6.76
N GLU A 49 3.37 -0.05 -7.12
CA GLU A 49 2.62 1.17 -6.84
C GLU A 49 2.40 1.39 -5.33
N LEU A 50 2.15 0.31 -4.57
CA LEU A 50 2.07 0.38 -3.12
C LEU A 50 3.43 0.74 -2.48
N GLN A 51 4.55 0.28 -3.04
CA GLN A 51 5.88 0.69 -2.61
C GLN A 51 6.08 2.21 -2.82
N ARG A 52 5.69 2.75 -3.98
CA ARG A 52 5.75 4.20 -4.25
C ARG A 52 4.87 5.01 -3.28
N TYR A 53 3.71 4.46 -2.89
CA TYR A 53 2.89 5.05 -1.83
C TYR A 53 3.61 5.04 -0.49
N ILE A 54 4.23 3.91 -0.09
CA ILE A 54 5.01 3.81 1.14
C ILE A 54 6.11 4.86 1.17
N ASP A 55 6.83 5.01 0.05
CA ASP A 55 7.91 5.99 -0.11
C ASP A 55 7.43 7.44 -0.14
N GLY A 56 6.11 7.66 -0.26
CA GLY A 56 5.49 8.98 -0.28
C GLY A 56 5.52 9.68 -1.64
N GLU A 57 5.89 8.94 -2.71
CA GLU A 57 5.94 9.47 -4.07
C GLU A 57 4.54 9.65 -4.68
N VAL A 58 3.58 8.83 -4.26
CA VAL A 58 2.18 8.89 -4.70
C VAL A 58 1.24 8.82 -3.51
N SER A 59 0.09 9.49 -3.62
CA SER A 59 -0.99 9.37 -2.65
C SER A 59 -1.95 8.24 -3.03
N LEU A 60 -2.68 7.68 -2.05
CA LEU A 60 -3.73 6.69 -2.33
C LEU A 60 -4.82 7.24 -3.25
N GLN A 61 -5.10 8.54 -3.22
CA GLN A 61 -6.06 9.17 -4.12
C GLN A 61 -5.57 9.15 -5.57
N GLN A 62 -4.28 9.39 -5.80
CA GLN A 62 -3.68 9.27 -7.14
C GLN A 62 -3.65 7.82 -7.62
N LEU A 63 -3.43 6.86 -6.71
CA LEU A 63 -3.49 5.43 -7.04
C LEU A 63 -4.92 4.97 -7.38
N ALA A 64 -5.92 5.41 -6.61
CA ALA A 64 -7.32 5.07 -6.83
C ALA A 64 -7.91 5.73 -8.10
N GLY A 65 -7.30 6.81 -8.60
CA GLY A 65 -7.70 7.50 -9.82
C GLY A 65 -7.06 6.96 -11.10
N GLN A 66 -6.18 5.95 -11.03
CA GLN A 66 -5.66 5.30 -12.24
C GLN A 66 -6.68 4.28 -12.78
N ASP A 67 -7.51 4.74 -13.71
CA ASP A 67 -8.55 3.97 -14.43
C ASP A 67 -8.02 2.74 -15.21
N GLU A 68 -6.69 2.59 -15.32
CA GLU A 68 -6.03 1.54 -16.11
C GLU A 68 -5.53 0.33 -15.28
N LEU A 69 -5.72 0.31 -13.96
CA LEU A 69 -5.29 -0.83 -13.16
C LEU A 69 -6.30 -2.00 -13.27
N PRO A 70 -5.86 -3.24 -13.61
CA PRO A 70 -6.76 -4.38 -13.74
C PRO A 70 -7.58 -4.59 -12.46
N ARG A 71 -8.88 -4.89 -12.59
CA ARG A 71 -9.88 -5.01 -11.49
C ARG A 71 -9.40 -5.55 -10.13
N PRO A 72 -8.55 -6.60 -10.03
CA PRO A 72 -7.98 -7.03 -8.75
C PRO A 72 -7.21 -5.93 -7.98
N SER A 73 -6.53 -5.03 -8.69
CA SER A 73 -5.77 -3.90 -8.14
C SER A 73 -6.68 -2.83 -7.53
N ALA A 74 -7.87 -2.62 -8.08
CA ALA A 74 -8.83 -1.63 -7.59
C ALA A 74 -9.33 -1.96 -6.17
N ARG A 75 -9.55 -3.25 -5.85
CA ARG A 75 -9.99 -3.67 -4.50
C ARG A 75 -8.93 -3.46 -3.42
N VAL A 76 -7.66 -3.68 -3.75
CA VAL A 76 -6.55 -3.43 -2.81
C VAL A 76 -6.48 -1.95 -2.45
N LEU A 77 -6.62 -1.08 -3.47
CA LEU A 77 -6.58 0.36 -3.29
C LEU A 77 -7.79 0.89 -2.52
N GLU A 78 -8.99 0.38 -2.82
CA GLU A 78 -10.22 0.76 -2.11
C GLU A 78 -10.15 0.40 -0.62
N ALA A 79 -9.70 -0.81 -0.28
CA ALA A 79 -9.50 -1.22 1.11
C ALA A 79 -8.47 -0.33 1.81
N THR A 80 -7.32 -0.09 1.16
CA THR A 80 -6.25 0.74 1.73
C THR A 80 -6.72 2.16 2.02
N ARG A 81 -7.53 2.74 1.12
CA ARG A 81 -8.14 4.06 1.28
C ARG A 81 -9.13 4.10 2.46
N GLN A 82 -10.05 3.14 2.55
CA GLN A 82 -11.02 3.08 3.66
C GLN A 82 -10.29 3.06 5.01
N ARG A 83 -9.21 2.27 5.13
CA ARG A 83 -8.44 2.20 6.37
C ARG A 83 -7.77 3.52 6.75
N GLU A 84 -7.26 4.27 5.77
CA GLU A 84 -6.69 5.59 6.00
C GLU A 84 -7.73 6.61 6.48
N GLU A 85 -8.94 6.59 5.89
CA GLU A 85 -10.07 7.46 6.28
C GLU A 85 -10.55 7.18 7.72
N PHE A 86 -10.50 5.93 8.18
CA PHE A 86 -10.83 5.54 9.56
C PHE A 86 -9.71 5.79 10.59
N SER A 87 -8.48 6.06 10.16
CA SER A 87 -7.30 6.24 11.03
C SER A 87 -6.77 7.68 11.03
N ARG A 88 -7.65 8.63 10.70
CA ARG A 88 -7.45 10.07 10.73
C ARG A 88 -8.22 10.67 11.91
#